data_AF-A0A0A1WZQ7-F1
#
_entry.id   AF-A0A0A1WZQ7-F1
#
_cell.length_a   1.000
_cell.length_b   1.000
_cell.length_c   1.000
_cell.angle_alpha   90.00
_cell.angle_beta   90.00
_cell.angle_gamma   90.00
#
_symmetry.space_group_name_H-M   'P 1'
#
loop_
_entity.id
_entity.type
_entity.pdbx_description
1 polymer ?
#
loop_
_entity_poly.entity_id
_entity_poly.type
_entity_poly.pdbx_seq_one_letter_code
_entity_poly.pdbx_strand_id
1 'polypeptide(L)'
;MKLAVFALVLGLCLAVNAASVDYSVEDQEVNDFSPSELADEIDDAFVFSVFGILKPTIKASLRTLKGVHCTIERVISIRAAGINFLNAFKDCNSAAFKDLNALINQVQTVVYTCNDIVNLNENVCNNSDYNDEADGQKKTSKSCFVKLVSKMVTLKKQIGKSITLSKKLSSTPGAYGACNMEAVDDLLSVFTEFPTFVKECSKLTS
;
A
#
# COMPACT_ATOMS: atom_id res chain seq x y z
N MET A 1 -21.88 -34.38 -56.09
CA MET A 1 -21.98 -33.02 -55.50
C MET A 1 -22.00 -33.16 -53.99
N LYS A 2 -21.23 -32.30 -53.31
CA LYS A 2 -20.94 -32.33 -51.86
C LYS A 2 -22.17 -31.90 -51.04
N LEU A 3 -22.45 -32.57 -49.93
CA LEU A 3 -23.02 -31.93 -48.74
C LEU A 3 -22.48 -32.62 -47.47
N ALA A 4 -21.73 -31.84 -46.71
CA ALA A 4 -21.23 -32.16 -45.38
C ALA A 4 -22.26 -31.67 -44.35
N VAL A 5 -22.55 -32.49 -43.33
CA VAL A 5 -23.08 -32.00 -42.05
C VAL A 5 -22.44 -32.84 -40.94
N PHE A 6 -21.62 -32.17 -40.13
CA PHE A 6 -20.99 -32.70 -38.93
C PHE A 6 -22.04 -32.96 -37.85
N ALA A 7 -21.98 -34.14 -37.22
CA ALA A 7 -22.76 -34.50 -36.05
C ALA A 7 -21.82 -34.71 -34.84
N LEU A 8 -22.37 -34.42 -33.66
CA LEU A 8 -21.98 -34.85 -32.31
C LEU A 8 -20.84 -34.10 -31.62
N VAL A 9 -21.22 -33.16 -30.74
CA VAL A 9 -20.61 -33.06 -29.40
C VAL A 9 -21.73 -33.08 -28.37
N LEU A 10 -21.54 -33.97 -27.40
CA LEU A 10 -22.46 -34.42 -26.37
C LEU A 10 -22.93 -33.30 -25.46
N GLY A 11 -24.25 -33.26 -25.25
CA GLY A 11 -24.84 -32.63 -24.09
C GLY A 11 -24.58 -33.47 -22.85
N LEU A 12 -23.96 -32.85 -21.85
CA LEU A 12 -24.01 -33.29 -20.47
C LEU A 12 -24.67 -32.16 -19.67
N CYS A 13 -25.92 -32.39 -19.26
CA CYS A 13 -26.58 -31.58 -18.23
C CYS A 13 -25.75 -31.64 -16.93
N LEU A 14 -25.84 -30.60 -16.09
CA LEU A 14 -26.28 -30.74 -14.69
C LEU A 14 -26.41 -29.36 -14.01
N ALA A 15 -27.65 -29.08 -13.61
CA ALA A 15 -28.10 -28.34 -12.43
C ALA A 15 -27.29 -27.12 -11.93
N VAL A 16 -27.83 -25.94 -12.20
CA VAL A 16 -27.70 -24.76 -11.33
C VAL A 16 -28.65 -24.96 -10.15
N ASN A 17 -28.15 -24.90 -8.90
CA ASN A 17 -28.75 -24.11 -7.81
C ASN A 17 -27.89 -24.16 -6.53
N ALA A 18 -27.55 -22.95 -6.06
CA ALA A 18 -27.24 -22.51 -4.70
C ALA A 18 -26.21 -23.32 -3.88
N ALA A 19 -24.92 -23.03 -4.12
CA ALA A 19 -23.92 -23.10 -3.06
C ALA A 19 -23.74 -21.70 -2.47
N SER A 20 -24.10 -21.52 -1.20
CA SER A 20 -23.58 -20.42 -0.38
C SER A 20 -22.06 -20.52 -0.40
N VAL A 21 -21.40 -19.63 -1.15
CA VAL A 21 -19.95 -19.51 -1.12
C VAL A 21 -19.59 -18.90 0.23
N ASP A 22 -19.30 -19.78 1.17
CA ASP A 22 -18.59 -19.45 2.39
C ASP A 22 -17.21 -18.93 1.98
N TYR A 23 -17.01 -17.62 2.11
CA TYR A 23 -15.73 -16.98 1.79
C TYR A 23 -14.82 -17.17 3.00
N SER A 24 -14.39 -18.41 3.22
CA SER A 24 -13.28 -18.72 4.11
C SER A 24 -12.02 -18.15 3.48
N VAL A 25 -11.64 -16.96 3.93
CA VAL A 25 -10.29 -16.44 3.77
C VAL A 25 -9.42 -17.40 4.57
N GLU A 26 -8.85 -18.40 3.90
CA GLU A 26 -7.73 -19.13 4.47
C GLU A 26 -6.65 -18.10 4.75
N ASP A 27 -6.28 -18.00 6.03
CA ASP A 27 -5.21 -17.16 6.53
C ASP A 27 -3.92 -17.51 5.77
N GLN A 28 -3.63 -16.77 4.70
CA GLN A 28 -2.25 -16.59 4.29
C GLN A 28 -1.57 -15.88 5.45
N GLU A 29 -0.81 -16.63 6.24
CA GLU A 29 0.16 -16.12 7.19
C GLU A 29 1.11 -15.17 6.45
N VAL A 30 0.72 -13.90 6.38
CA VAL A 30 1.69 -12.82 6.18
C VAL A 30 2.54 -12.87 7.44
N ASN A 31 3.75 -13.42 7.29
CA ASN A 31 4.77 -13.48 8.32
C ASN A 31 4.78 -12.14 9.07
N ASP A 32 4.72 -12.18 10.39
CA ASP A 32 4.78 -10.99 11.23
C ASP A 32 6.25 -10.54 11.21
N PHE A 33 6.64 -9.77 10.20
CA PHE A 33 8.03 -9.39 10.01
C PHE A 33 8.43 -8.38 11.08
N SER A 34 9.40 -8.76 11.92
CA SER A 34 10.01 -7.82 12.86
C SER A 34 10.82 -6.76 12.07
N PRO A 35 10.78 -5.48 12.46
CA PRO A 35 11.45 -4.40 11.73
C PRO A 35 12.96 -4.61 11.50
N SER A 36 13.62 -5.38 12.37
CA SER A 36 15.07 -5.64 12.31
C SER A 36 15.46 -6.81 11.39
N GLU A 37 14.57 -7.79 11.16
CA GLU A 37 14.83 -8.91 10.23
C GLU A 37 14.55 -8.51 8.77
N LEU A 38 13.74 -7.47 8.58
CA LEU A 38 13.28 -7.02 7.27
C LEU A 38 14.40 -6.36 6.44
N ALA A 39 15.35 -5.65 7.06
CA ALA A 39 16.38 -4.91 6.33
C ALA A 39 17.28 -5.82 5.45
N ASP A 40 17.59 -7.03 5.90
CA ASP A 40 18.38 -8.02 5.15
C ASP A 40 17.52 -8.91 4.22
N GLU A 41 16.19 -8.94 4.40
CA GLU A 41 15.28 -9.89 3.73
C GLU A 41 14.29 -9.23 2.74
N ILE A 42 14.23 -7.90 2.66
CA ILE A 42 13.48 -7.25 1.58
C ILE A 42 14.26 -7.51 0.29
N ASP A 43 13.85 -8.51 -0.49
CA ASP A 43 14.27 -8.71 -1.88
C ASP A 43 13.15 -8.23 -2.86
N ASP A 44 13.36 -8.38 -4.16
CA ASP A 44 12.33 -7.99 -5.14
C ASP A 44 11.12 -8.95 -5.11
N ALA A 45 11.31 -10.20 -4.67
CA ALA A 45 10.24 -11.17 -4.48
C ALA A 45 9.33 -10.78 -3.32
N PHE A 46 9.87 -10.24 -2.22
CA PHE A 46 9.14 -9.68 -1.09
C PHE A 46 8.26 -8.50 -1.54
N VAL A 47 8.83 -7.52 -2.26
CA VAL A 47 8.07 -6.36 -2.75
C VAL A 47 6.96 -6.83 -3.70
N PHE A 48 7.26 -7.76 -4.61
CA PHE A 48 6.27 -8.28 -5.55
C PHE A 48 5.17 -9.10 -4.86
N SER A 49 5.53 -9.96 -3.91
CA SER A 49 4.63 -10.83 -3.15
C SER A 49 3.73 -10.01 -2.23
N VAL A 50 4.33 -9.33 -1.24
CA VAL A 50 3.61 -8.67 -0.15
C VAL A 50 2.81 -7.48 -0.66
N PHE A 51 3.42 -6.62 -1.49
CA PHE A 51 2.68 -5.52 -2.08
C PHE A 51 1.77 -5.99 -3.23
N GLY A 52 2.00 -7.15 -3.85
CA GLY A 52 1.11 -7.71 -4.88
C GLY A 52 -0.29 -7.96 -4.34
N ILE A 53 -0.38 -8.65 -3.20
CA ILE A 53 -1.63 -9.12 -2.59
C ILE A 53 -2.30 -8.11 -1.64
N LEU A 54 -1.72 -6.93 -1.41
CA LEU A 54 -2.25 -5.97 -0.41
C LEU A 54 -3.57 -5.28 -0.83
N LYS A 55 -3.98 -5.37 -2.10
CA LYS A 55 -5.20 -4.68 -2.60
C LYS A 55 -6.49 -5.12 -1.89
N PRO A 56 -6.80 -6.42 -1.72
CA PRO A 56 -7.94 -6.86 -0.90
C PRO A 56 -7.86 -6.34 0.54
N THR A 57 -6.69 -6.32 1.16
CA THR A 57 -6.49 -5.81 2.53
C THR A 57 -6.79 -4.32 2.63
N ILE A 58 -6.31 -3.51 1.67
CA ILE A 58 -6.67 -2.09 1.54
C ILE A 58 -8.19 -1.93 1.41
N LYS A 59 -8.85 -2.77 0.62
CA LYS A 59 -10.32 -2.70 0.52
C LYS A 59 -11.00 -3.03 1.84
N ALA A 60 -10.48 -3.99 2.60
CA ALA A 60 -11.06 -4.38 3.88
C ALA A 60 -10.87 -3.27 4.93
N SER A 61 -9.69 -2.67 5.03
CA SER A 61 -9.40 -1.59 5.99
C SER A 61 -10.22 -0.32 5.77
N LEU A 62 -10.79 -0.13 4.58
CA LEU A 62 -11.54 1.09 4.26
C LEU A 62 -13.07 0.92 4.35
N ARG A 63 -13.58 -0.26 4.77
CA ARG A 63 -15.03 -0.53 4.81
C ARG A 63 -15.77 0.26 5.90
N THR A 64 -15.12 0.56 7.01
CA THR A 64 -15.66 1.26 8.17
C THR A 64 -14.92 2.57 8.41
N LEU A 65 -15.57 3.52 9.09
CA LEU A 65 -14.91 4.78 9.49
C LEU A 65 -13.76 4.52 10.48
N LYS A 66 -13.88 3.51 11.35
CA LYS A 66 -12.82 3.04 12.24
C LYS A 66 -11.58 2.56 11.49
N GLY A 67 -11.77 1.72 10.48
CA GLY A 67 -10.67 1.26 9.63
C GLY A 67 -10.07 2.37 8.78
N VAL A 68 -10.90 3.31 8.29
CA VAL A 68 -10.43 4.53 7.62
C VAL A 68 -9.55 5.35 8.57
N HIS A 69 -10.01 5.65 9.77
CA HIS A 69 -9.25 6.41 10.77
C HIS A 69 -7.88 5.79 11.05
N CYS A 70 -7.86 4.49 11.39
CA CYS A 70 -6.61 3.73 11.56
C CYS A 70 -5.69 3.84 10.34
N THR A 71 -6.24 3.67 9.13
CA THR A 71 -5.45 3.75 7.90
C THR A 71 -4.86 5.15 7.68
N ILE A 72 -5.60 6.21 8.03
CA ILE A 72 -5.17 7.60 7.86
C ILE A 72 -4.04 7.96 8.83
N GLU A 73 -4.08 7.49 10.08
CA GLU A 73 -2.96 7.68 11.03
C GLU A 73 -1.65 7.12 10.45
N ARG A 74 -1.72 5.94 9.82
CA ARG A 74 -0.56 5.31 9.19
C ARG A 74 -0.08 6.08 7.95
N VAL A 75 -1.00 6.65 7.18
CA VAL A 75 -0.67 7.55 6.05
C VAL A 75 0.05 8.81 6.53
N ILE A 76 -0.34 9.35 7.69
CA ILE A 76 0.34 10.51 8.31
C ILE A 76 1.77 10.14 8.72
N SER A 77 2.01 8.96 9.28
CA SER A 77 3.38 8.49 9.59
C SER A 77 4.26 8.35 8.34
N ILE A 78 3.72 7.76 7.27
CA ILE A 78 4.43 7.63 5.98
C ILE A 78 4.76 9.02 5.40
N ARG A 79 3.83 9.95 5.49
CA ARG A 79 4.04 11.34 5.08
C ARG A 79 5.16 11.99 5.87
N ALA A 80 5.16 11.84 7.20
CA ALA A 80 6.17 12.41 8.08
C ALA A 80 7.57 11.86 7.75
N ALA A 81 7.70 10.54 7.57
CA ALA A 81 8.95 9.91 7.14
C ALA A 81 9.42 10.45 5.78
N GLY A 82 8.51 10.60 4.81
CA GLY A 82 8.83 11.18 3.51
C GLY A 82 9.31 12.64 3.60
N ILE A 83 8.68 13.47 4.45
CA ILE A 83 9.11 14.86 4.66
C ILE A 83 10.49 14.91 5.35
N ASN A 84 10.72 14.08 6.37
CA ASN A 84 12.00 14.00 7.06
C ASN A 84 13.12 13.60 6.10
N PHE A 85 12.88 12.58 5.27
CA PHE A 85 13.78 12.18 4.19
C PHE A 85 14.11 13.36 3.25
N LEU A 86 13.09 14.04 2.72
CA LEU A 86 13.32 15.16 1.79
C LEU A 86 14.12 16.30 2.44
N ASN A 87 13.86 16.58 3.72
CA ASN A 87 14.60 17.59 4.49
C ASN A 87 16.06 17.18 4.72
N ALA A 88 16.33 15.91 4.99
CA ALA A 88 17.69 15.39 5.20
C ALA A 88 18.56 15.49 3.93
N PHE A 89 17.94 15.49 2.75
CA PHE A 89 18.63 15.60 1.47
C PHE A 89 18.55 16.99 0.82
N LYS A 90 17.97 17.99 1.49
CA LYS A 90 17.77 19.34 0.92
C LYS A 90 19.08 20.03 0.50
N ASP A 91 20.16 19.79 1.26
CA ASP A 91 21.48 20.38 1.06
C ASP A 91 22.43 19.43 0.31
N CYS A 92 21.97 18.21 -0.01
CA CYS A 92 22.72 17.28 -0.83
C CYS A 92 22.67 17.74 -2.29
N ASN A 93 23.80 17.70 -3.00
CA ASN A 93 23.84 17.93 -4.45
C ASN A 93 23.26 16.73 -5.21
N SER A 94 22.01 16.39 -4.91
CA SER A 94 21.31 15.20 -5.41
C SER A 94 21.15 15.20 -6.92
N ALA A 95 21.13 16.37 -7.56
CA ALA A 95 21.12 16.50 -9.02
C ALA A 95 22.36 15.87 -9.69
N ALA A 96 23.50 15.80 -8.99
CA ALA A 96 24.69 15.11 -9.48
C ALA A 96 24.55 13.58 -9.43
N PHE A 97 23.56 13.06 -8.71
CA PHE A 97 23.40 11.65 -8.42
C PHE A 97 22.05 11.12 -8.92
N LYS A 98 22.06 10.51 -10.10
CA LYS A 98 20.84 10.04 -10.79
C LYS A 98 19.92 9.19 -9.90
N ASP A 99 20.48 8.25 -9.15
CA ASP A 99 19.68 7.32 -8.34
C ASP A 99 19.11 7.99 -7.08
N LEU A 100 19.87 8.88 -6.45
CA LEU A 100 19.37 9.71 -5.34
C LEU A 100 18.25 10.65 -5.80
N ASN A 101 18.44 11.33 -6.94
CA ASN A 101 17.42 12.19 -7.51
C ASN A 101 16.14 11.41 -7.86
N ALA A 102 16.29 10.18 -8.37
CA ALA A 102 15.14 9.32 -8.64
C ALA A 102 14.36 8.97 -7.36
N LEU A 103 15.06 8.66 -6.26
CA LEU A 103 14.44 8.40 -4.96
C LEU A 103 13.75 9.65 -4.41
N ILE A 104 14.41 10.82 -4.41
CA ILE A 104 13.84 12.10 -3.95
C ILE A 104 12.53 12.43 -4.68
N ASN A 105 12.52 12.39 -6.01
CA ASN A 105 11.31 12.65 -6.80
C ASN A 105 10.19 11.65 -6.50
N GLN A 106 10.56 10.39 -6.26
CA GLN A 106 9.61 9.34 -5.92
C GLN A 106 9.00 9.57 -4.52
N VAL A 107 9.80 9.93 -3.51
CA VAL A 107 9.35 10.23 -2.15
C VAL A 107 8.49 11.50 -2.13
N GLN A 108 8.83 12.52 -2.93
CA GLN A 108 7.98 13.70 -3.09
C GLN A 108 6.59 13.35 -3.62
N THR A 109 6.52 12.42 -4.58
CA THR A 109 5.25 11.90 -5.11
C THR A 109 4.45 11.13 -4.06
N VAL A 110 5.13 10.38 -3.18
CA VAL A 110 4.50 9.72 -2.01
C VAL A 110 3.88 10.77 -1.08
N VAL A 111 4.64 11.81 -0.70
CA VAL A 111 4.16 12.89 0.18
C VAL A 111 2.92 13.58 -0.39
N TYR A 112 2.90 13.89 -1.70
CA TYR A 112 1.73 14.46 -2.35
C TYR A 112 0.52 13.52 -2.31
N THR A 113 0.73 12.23 -2.52
CA THR A 113 -0.35 11.24 -2.46
C THR A 113 -0.90 11.10 -1.03
N CYS A 114 -0.03 11.16 -0.01
CA CYS A 114 -0.47 11.18 1.39
C CYS A 114 -1.30 12.43 1.71
N ASN A 115 -0.89 13.62 1.25
CA ASN A 115 -1.68 14.85 1.39
C ASN A 115 -3.07 14.69 0.76
N ASP A 116 -3.15 14.15 -0.46
CA ASP A 116 -4.42 13.89 -1.14
C ASP A 116 -5.32 12.95 -0.35
N ILE A 117 -4.75 11.91 0.26
CA ILE A 117 -5.48 10.93 1.07
C ILE A 117 -6.05 11.58 2.34
N VAL A 118 -5.23 12.36 3.06
CA VAL A 118 -5.67 13.11 4.25
C VAL A 118 -6.79 14.09 3.87
N ASN A 119 -6.59 14.87 2.81
CA ASN A 119 -7.59 15.82 2.33
C ASN A 119 -8.90 15.13 1.88
N LEU A 120 -8.82 13.92 1.29
CA LEU A 120 -10.01 13.11 0.99
C LEU A 120 -10.72 12.62 2.26
N ASN A 121 -9.97 12.22 3.29
CA ASN A 121 -10.54 11.82 4.57
C ASN A 121 -11.34 12.95 5.21
N GLU A 122 -10.77 14.16 5.21
CA GLU A 122 -11.41 15.35 5.76
C GLU A 122 -12.65 15.74 4.95
N ASN A 123 -12.51 15.93 3.64
CA ASN A 123 -13.52 16.61 2.83
C ASN A 123 -14.53 15.69 2.14
N VAL A 124 -14.27 14.39 2.06
CA VAL A 124 -15.17 13.43 1.39
C VAL A 124 -15.65 12.35 2.34
N CYS A 125 -14.80 11.91 3.26
CA CYS A 125 -15.16 10.91 4.24
C CYS A 125 -15.78 11.51 5.50
N ASN A 126 -15.58 12.83 5.72
CA ASN A 126 -16.03 13.56 6.91
C ASN A 126 -15.59 12.85 8.20
N ASN A 127 -14.34 12.42 8.23
CA ASN A 127 -13.78 11.56 9.27
C ASN A 127 -12.55 12.21 9.92
N SER A 128 -12.51 13.55 9.91
CA SER A 128 -11.50 14.38 10.59
C SER A 128 -11.66 14.33 12.11
N ASP A 129 -12.90 14.41 12.58
CA ASP A 129 -13.26 14.46 14.00
C ASP A 129 -13.81 13.10 14.46
N TYR A 130 -13.18 12.02 14.02
CA TYR A 130 -13.60 10.64 14.32
C TYR A 130 -13.76 10.44 15.83
N ASN A 131 -14.95 10.00 16.24
CA ASN A 131 -15.26 9.64 17.62
C ASN A 131 -15.57 8.13 17.69
N ASP A 132 -14.80 7.36 18.47
CA ASP A 132 -14.91 5.90 18.47
C ASP A 132 -16.30 5.42 18.91
N GLU A 133 -16.94 6.12 19.87
CA GLU A 133 -18.26 5.77 20.37
C GLU A 133 -19.37 6.00 19.33
N ALA A 134 -19.32 7.12 18.61
CA ALA A 134 -20.35 7.53 17.66
C ALA A 134 -20.12 7.01 16.24
N ASP A 135 -18.85 6.80 15.85
CA ASP A 135 -18.44 6.52 14.48
C ASP A 135 -17.87 5.11 14.28
N GLY A 136 -17.49 4.41 15.34
CA GLY A 136 -16.80 3.12 15.26
C GLY A 136 -17.53 2.10 14.39
N GLN A 137 -18.85 2.02 14.54
CA GLN A 137 -19.72 1.09 13.80
C GLN A 137 -20.19 1.63 12.43
N LYS A 138 -19.83 2.87 12.06
CA LYS A 138 -20.31 3.48 10.81
C LYS A 138 -19.53 2.94 9.61
N LYS A 139 -20.28 2.67 8.53
CA LYS A 139 -19.70 2.28 7.25
C LYS A 139 -19.23 3.50 6.46
N THR A 140 -18.16 3.31 5.72
CA THR A 140 -17.65 4.31 4.79
C THR A 140 -18.64 4.54 3.64
N SER A 141 -18.90 5.80 3.29
CA SER A 141 -19.73 6.12 2.13
C SER A 141 -19.12 5.56 0.84
N LYS A 142 -19.95 5.18 -0.14
CA LYS A 142 -19.46 4.61 -1.42
C LYS A 142 -18.47 5.54 -2.13
N SER A 143 -18.72 6.86 -2.09
CA SER A 143 -17.85 7.87 -2.69
C SER A 143 -16.48 7.92 -2.00
N CYS A 144 -16.46 7.99 -0.67
CA CYS A 144 -15.22 7.94 0.11
C CYS A 144 -14.47 6.63 -0.13
N PHE A 145 -15.15 5.49 -0.04
CA PHE A 145 -14.56 4.16 -0.21
C PHE A 145 -13.82 4.02 -1.54
N VAL A 146 -14.48 4.35 -2.66
CA VAL A 146 -13.87 4.22 -3.99
C VAL A 146 -12.66 5.14 -4.15
N LYS A 147 -12.77 6.40 -3.70
CA LYS A 147 -11.68 7.37 -3.81
C LYS A 147 -10.48 7.01 -2.94
N LEU A 148 -10.71 6.63 -1.68
CA LEU A 148 -9.65 6.19 -0.77
C LEU A 148 -8.98 4.91 -1.26
N VAL A 149 -9.74 3.89 -1.69
CA VAL A 149 -9.15 2.65 -2.24
C VAL A 149 -8.25 2.97 -3.43
N SER A 150 -8.69 3.84 -4.34
CA SER A 150 -7.88 4.25 -5.49
C SER A 150 -6.56 4.90 -5.07
N LYS A 151 -6.60 5.86 -4.13
CA LYS A 151 -5.39 6.57 -3.67
C LYS A 151 -4.47 5.68 -2.83
N MET A 152 -5.01 4.84 -1.96
CA MET A 152 -4.23 3.87 -1.19
C MET A 152 -3.53 2.83 -2.08
N VAL A 153 -4.17 2.38 -3.17
CA VAL A 153 -3.52 1.49 -4.15
C VAL A 153 -2.42 2.23 -4.92
N THR A 154 -2.60 3.51 -5.21
CA THR A 154 -1.53 4.35 -5.78
C THR A 154 -0.37 4.51 -4.81
N LEU A 155 -0.65 4.85 -3.55
CA LEU A 155 0.34 4.97 -2.48
C LEU A 155 1.14 3.67 -2.33
N LYS A 156 0.46 2.52 -2.28
CA LYS A 156 1.10 1.19 -2.26
C LYS A 156 2.17 1.03 -3.34
N LYS A 157 1.84 1.37 -4.59
CA LYS A 157 2.77 1.26 -5.72
C LYS A 157 3.95 2.20 -5.58
N GLN A 158 3.71 3.41 -5.09
CA GLN A 158 4.76 4.41 -4.90
C GLN A 158 5.70 4.04 -3.75
N ILE A 159 5.18 3.48 -2.65
CA ILE A 159 5.99 2.94 -1.54
C ILE A 159 6.86 1.80 -2.04
N GLY A 160 6.28 0.79 -2.71
CA GLY A 160 7.05 -0.33 -3.27
C GLY A 160 8.17 0.13 -4.21
N LYS A 161 7.89 1.11 -5.09
CA LYS A 161 8.92 1.70 -5.95
C LYS A 161 10.00 2.46 -5.17
N SER A 162 9.62 3.14 -4.10
CA SER A 162 10.59 3.84 -3.24
C SER A 162 11.53 2.85 -2.55
N ILE A 163 11.00 1.73 -2.05
CA ILE A 163 11.80 0.65 -1.46
C ILE A 163 12.83 0.12 -2.48
N THR A 164 12.41 -0.17 -3.72
CA THR A 164 13.34 -0.61 -4.78
C THR A 164 14.42 0.43 -5.08
N LEU A 165 14.07 1.72 -5.12
CA LEU A 165 15.04 2.80 -5.36
C LEU A 165 16.01 2.97 -4.19
N SER A 166 15.54 2.88 -2.94
CA SER A 166 16.39 2.93 -1.75
C SER A 166 17.41 1.81 -1.73
N LYS A 167 17.02 0.56 -2.04
CA LYS A 167 17.99 -0.54 -2.13
C LYS A 167 19.06 -0.31 -3.19
N LYS A 168 18.65 0.15 -4.38
CA LYS A 168 19.58 0.46 -5.47
C LYS A 168 20.59 1.51 -5.04
N LEU A 169 20.14 2.50 -4.27
CA LEU A 169 20.99 3.53 -3.68
C LEU A 169 22.04 2.91 -2.75
N SER A 170 21.61 2.06 -1.81
CA SER A 170 22.50 1.39 -0.84
C SER A 170 23.51 0.44 -1.49
N SER A 171 23.18 -0.17 -2.64
CA SER A 171 24.10 -1.04 -3.39
C SER A 171 25.09 -0.31 -4.30
N THR A 172 25.11 1.04 -4.31
CA THR A 172 26.02 1.84 -5.16
C THR A 172 27.14 2.46 -4.31
N PRO A 173 28.35 1.86 -4.26
CA PRO A 173 29.42 2.33 -3.37
C PRO A 173 29.93 3.72 -3.72
N GLY A 174 30.23 4.53 -2.69
CA GLY A 174 31.04 5.75 -2.82
C GLY A 174 30.41 6.94 -3.53
N ALA A 175 29.14 6.86 -3.96
CA ALA A 175 28.53 7.91 -4.78
C ALA A 175 27.96 9.08 -3.96
N TYR A 176 27.44 8.88 -2.75
CA TYR A 176 26.59 9.89 -2.09
C TYR A 176 27.26 10.62 -0.91
N GLY A 177 28.59 10.82 -0.98
CA GLY A 177 29.41 11.40 0.09
C GLY A 177 28.77 12.60 0.81
N ALA A 178 28.95 12.67 2.13
CA ALA A 178 28.40 13.65 3.07
C ALA A 178 26.85 13.79 3.14
N CYS A 179 26.09 13.15 2.26
CA CYS A 179 24.63 13.15 2.34
C CYS A 179 24.16 12.17 3.42
N ASN A 180 23.07 12.52 4.11
CA ASN A 180 22.58 11.78 5.27
C ASN A 180 21.92 10.46 4.82
N MET A 181 22.74 9.42 4.67
CA MET A 181 22.29 8.08 4.25
C MET A 181 21.46 7.38 5.32
N GLU A 182 21.59 7.73 6.61
CA GLU A 182 20.74 7.19 7.68
C GLU A 182 19.25 7.52 7.44
N ALA A 183 18.96 8.66 6.82
CA ALA A 183 17.59 9.03 6.45
C ALA A 183 16.95 8.05 5.43
N VAL A 184 17.75 7.31 4.66
CA VAL A 184 17.25 6.25 3.75
C VAL A 184 16.74 5.06 4.56
N ASP A 185 17.46 4.69 5.62
CA ASP A 185 17.10 3.57 6.49
C ASP A 185 15.84 3.90 7.32
N ASP A 186 15.74 5.12 7.85
CA ASP A 186 14.54 5.62 8.52
C ASP A 186 13.30 5.58 7.61
N LEU A 187 13.48 6.00 6.34
CA LEU A 187 12.41 5.94 5.35
C LEU A 187 11.99 4.49 5.07
N LEU A 188 12.97 3.59 4.91
CA LEU A 188 12.72 2.18 4.65
C LEU A 188 11.96 1.52 5.80
N SER A 189 12.36 1.76 7.05
CA SER A 189 11.71 1.20 8.24
C SER A 189 10.20 1.50 8.25
N VAL A 190 9.81 2.73 7.94
CA VAL A 190 8.38 3.11 7.90
C VAL A 190 7.66 2.53 6.67
N PHE A 191 8.34 2.49 5.52
CA PHE A 191 7.72 2.08 4.26
C PHE A 191 7.47 0.57 4.20
N THR A 192 8.33 -0.22 4.83
CA THR A 192 8.24 -1.68 4.85
C THR A 192 7.18 -2.19 5.83
N GLU A 193 6.80 -1.40 6.83
CA GLU A 193 5.69 -1.68 7.75
C GLU A 193 4.30 -1.44 7.15
N PHE A 194 4.20 -0.72 6.03
CA PHE A 194 2.92 -0.37 5.41
C PHE A 194 1.97 -1.57 5.19
N PRO A 195 2.41 -2.74 4.69
CA PRO A 195 1.54 -3.90 4.53
C PRO A 195 0.97 -4.41 5.87
N THR A 196 1.82 -4.49 6.91
CA THR A 196 1.42 -4.92 8.26
C THR A 196 0.39 -3.97 8.84
N PHE A 197 0.63 -2.67 8.76
CA PHE A 197 -0.32 -1.66 9.22
C PHE A 197 -1.68 -1.72 8.53
N VAL A 198 -1.69 -1.89 7.20
CA VAL A 198 -2.95 -2.05 6.47
C VAL A 198 -3.66 -3.35 6.88
N LYS A 199 -2.92 -4.43 7.15
CA LYS A 199 -3.46 -5.70 7.68
C LYS A 199 -4.09 -5.50 9.05
N GLU A 200 -3.44 -4.80 9.97
CA GLU A 200 -4.00 -4.47 11.28
C GLU A 200 -5.31 -3.67 11.15
N CYS A 201 -5.29 -2.57 10.39
CA CYS A 201 -6.48 -1.75 10.19
C CYS A 201 -7.61 -2.52 9.49
N SER A 202 -7.30 -3.53 8.67
CA SER A 202 -8.30 -4.36 8.00
C SER A 202 -9.11 -5.25 8.94
N LYS A 203 -8.63 -5.49 10.16
CA LYS A 203 -9.35 -6.23 11.20
C LYS A 203 -10.43 -5.38 11.88
N LEU A 204 -10.39 -4.05 11.72
CA LEU A 204 -11.34 -3.10 12.32
C LEU A 204 -12.64 -3.01 11.50
N THR A 205 -13.34 -4.13 11.36
CA THR A 205 -14.53 -4.26 10.50
C THR A 205 -15.87 -3.98 11.19
N SER A 206 -15.85 -3.72 12.49
CA SER A 206 -16.99 -3.36 13.33
C SER A 206 -16.53 -2.45 14.45
#